data_AF-G2E6S8-F1
#
_entry.id   AF-G2E6S8-F1
#
_cell.length_a   1.000
_cell.length_b   1.000
_cell.length_c   1.000
_cell.angle_alpha   90.00
_cell.angle_beta   90.00
_cell.angle_gamma   90.00
#
_symmetry.space_group_name_H-M   'P 1'
#
loop_
_entity.id
_entity.type
_entity.pdbx_description
1 polymer ?
#
loop_
_entity_poly.entity_id
_entity_poly.type
_entity_poly.pdbx_seq_one_letter_code
_entity_poly.pdbx_strand_id
1 'polypeptide(L)'
;MSLVLTLLSVVSILLGAFFFLVGTLGLIRLPDLFSRLHALTKTDNLGLGLVILGLLPWVPDLFHALKLVLIWLLVLLAGATGSHLIAKRALRGDGEDLTP
;
A
#
# COMPACT_ATOMS: atom_id res chain seq x y z
N MET A 1 19.79 19.72 -10.22
CA MET A 1 19.27 18.36 -9.98
C MET A 1 19.93 17.38 -10.93
N SER A 2 20.37 16.22 -10.44
CA SER A 2 21.03 15.22 -11.29
C SER A 2 19.98 14.39 -12.06
N LEU A 3 20.24 14.16 -13.35
CA LEU A 3 19.40 13.31 -14.21
C LEU A 3 19.20 11.91 -13.62
N VAL A 4 20.21 11.42 -12.88
CA VAL A 4 20.16 10.16 -12.14
C VAL A 4 19.04 10.15 -11.08
N LEU A 5 18.90 11.20 -10.28
CA LEU A 5 17.83 11.30 -9.27
C LEU A 5 16.46 11.33 -9.94
N THR A 6 16.34 12.04 -11.06
CA THR A 6 15.08 12.09 -11.82
C THR A 6 14.67 10.72 -12.33
N LEU A 7 15.60 9.97 -12.94
CA LEU A 7 15.34 8.60 -13.40
C LEU A 7 14.96 7.68 -12.24
N LEU A 8 15.68 7.75 -11.13
CA LEU A 8 15.40 6.92 -9.95
C LEU A 8 14.00 7.20 -9.40
N SER A 9 13.62 8.47 -9.27
CA SER A 9 12.29 8.86 -8.81
C SER A 9 11.18 8.40 -9.74
N VAL A 10 11.35 8.57 -11.05
CA VAL A 10 10.36 8.12 -12.05
C VAL A 10 10.20 6.60 -11.97
N VAL A 11 11.30 5.84 -11.96
CA VAL A 11 11.26 4.38 -11.86
C VAL A 11 10.60 3.93 -10.55
N SER A 12 10.95 4.56 -9.42
CA SER A 12 10.37 4.23 -8.11
C SER A 12 8.87 4.49 -8.08
N ILE A 13 8.40 5.63 -8.60
CA ILE A 13 6.97 5.97 -8.65
C ILE A 13 6.22 5.03 -9.61
N LEU A 14 6.78 4.71 -10.79
CA LEU A 14 6.17 3.79 -11.73
C LEU A 14 6.07 2.36 -11.16
N LEU A 15 7.09 1.89 -10.46
CA LEU A 15 7.03 0.62 -9.75
C LEU A 15 5.97 0.66 -8.64
N GLY A 16 5.89 1.76 -7.88
CA GLY A 16 4.84 1.95 -6.88
C GLY A 16 3.43 1.87 -7.48
N ALA A 17 3.20 2.55 -8.61
CA ALA A 17 1.95 2.48 -9.36
C ALA A 17 1.64 1.06 -9.86
N PHE A 18 2.65 0.34 -10.36
CA PHE A 18 2.52 -1.06 -10.74
C PHE A 18 2.09 -1.94 -9.55
N PHE A 19 2.66 -1.75 -8.37
CA PHE A 19 2.24 -2.49 -7.18
C PHE A 19 0.78 -2.19 -6.79
N PHE A 20 0.32 -0.94 -6.89
CA PHE A 20 -1.09 -0.63 -6.68
C PHE A 20 -2.00 -1.35 -7.68
N LEU A 21 -1.62 -1.40 -8.97
CA LEU A 21 -2.36 -2.16 -9.97
C LEU A 21 -2.42 -3.66 -9.62
N VAL A 22 -1.29 -4.25 -9.22
CA VAL A 22 -1.24 -5.65 -8.77
C VAL A 22 -2.11 -5.86 -7.53
N GLY A 23 -2.15 -4.91 -6.60
CA GLY A 23 -3.03 -4.96 -5.42
C GLY A 23 -4.51 -4.95 -5.79
N THR A 24 -4.92 -4.06 -6.69
CA THR A 24 -6.29 -4.02 -7.22
C THR A 24 -6.64 -5.31 -7.95
N LEU A 25 -5.74 -5.83 -8.78
CA LEU A 25 -5.94 -7.12 -9.46
C LEU A 25 -6.05 -8.28 -8.47
N GLY A 26 -5.24 -8.29 -7.41
CA GLY A 26 -5.31 -9.28 -6.33
C GLY A 26 -6.65 -9.26 -5.62
N LEU A 27 -7.21 -8.06 -5.38
CA LEU A 27 -8.53 -7.89 -4.76
C LEU A 27 -9.65 -8.46 -5.64
N ILE A 28 -9.58 -8.26 -6.97
CA ILE A 28 -10.62 -8.72 -7.90
C ILE A 28 -10.50 -10.22 -8.18
N ARG A 29 -9.26 -10.73 -8.32
CA ARG A 29 -9.01 -12.08 -8.84
C ARG A 29 -8.98 -13.17 -7.78
N LEU A 30 -8.61 -12.86 -6.53
CA LEU A 30 -8.50 -13.87 -5.49
C LEU A 30 -9.89 -14.28 -4.98
N PRO A 31 -10.16 -15.59 -4.80
CA PRO A 31 -11.48 -16.08 -4.41
C PRO A 31 -11.75 -15.95 -2.91
N ASP A 32 -10.70 -15.97 -2.09
CA ASP A 32 -10.81 -15.98 -0.62
C ASP A 32 -10.47 -14.61 -0.01
N LEU A 33 -11.23 -14.20 1.01
CA LEU A 33 -11.08 -12.93 1.71
C LEU A 33 -9.68 -12.77 2.33
N PHE A 34 -9.16 -13.79 3.00
CA PHE A 34 -7.84 -13.69 3.65
C PHE A 34 -6.74 -13.55 2.60
N SER A 35 -6.86 -14.27 1.49
CA SER A 35 -5.97 -14.16 0.33
C SER A 35 -6.02 -12.75 -0.28
N ARG A 36 -7.22 -12.18 -0.45
CA ARG A 36 -7.44 -10.79 -0.89
C ARG A 36 -6.77 -9.77 0.04
N LEU A 37 -7.01 -9.88 1.35
CA LEU A 37 -6.43 -8.97 2.36
C LEU A 37 -4.91 -9.06 2.39
N HIS A 38 -4.34 -10.27 2.29
CA HIS A 38 -2.90 -10.48 2.25
C HIS A 38 -2.27 -9.87 1.00
N ALA A 39 -2.88 -10.08 -0.16
CA ALA A 39 -2.39 -9.49 -1.41
C ALA A 39 -2.47 -7.96 -1.37
N LEU A 40 -3.58 -7.40 -0.91
CA LEU A 40 -3.79 -5.96 -0.80
C LEU A 40 -2.77 -5.32 0.16
N THR A 41 -2.64 -5.83 1.39
CA THR A 41 -1.76 -5.25 2.41
C THR A 41 -0.27 -5.27 2.01
N LYS A 42 0.19 -6.34 1.36
CA LYS A 42 1.57 -6.42 0.84
C LYS A 42 1.83 -5.40 -0.27
N THR A 43 0.93 -5.34 -1.24
CA THR A 43 1.09 -4.48 -2.41
C THR A 43 0.95 -3.01 -2.07
N ASP A 44 0.03 -2.66 -1.17
CA ASP A 44 -0.19 -1.29 -0.69
C ASP A 44 1.03 -0.74 0.07
N ASN A 45 1.62 -1.55 0.96
CA ASN A 45 2.83 -1.16 1.70
C ASN A 45 4.03 -0.90 0.78
N LEU A 46 4.31 -1.83 -0.14
CA LEU A 46 5.40 -1.71 -1.10
C LEU A 46 5.14 -0.56 -2.09
N GLY A 47 3.91 -0.42 -2.57
CA GLY A 47 3.49 0.61 -3.51
C GLY A 47 3.69 2.01 -2.94
N LEU A 48 3.13 2.27 -1.76
CA LEU A 48 3.25 3.56 -1.09
C LEU A 48 4.70 3.85 -0.68
N GLY A 49 5.43 2.85 -0.19
CA GLY A 49 6.85 2.98 0.14
C GLY A 49 7.70 3.42 -1.06
N LEU A 50 7.50 2.81 -2.22
CA LEU A 50 8.21 3.17 -3.46
C LEU A 50 7.84 4.57 -3.97
N VAL A 51 6.56 4.96 -3.88
CA VAL A 51 6.14 6.33 -4.24
C VAL A 51 6.84 7.35 -3.34
N ILE A 52 6.88 7.11 -2.03
CA ILE A 52 7.50 8.03 -1.08
C ILE A 52 9.02 8.08 -1.26
N LEU A 53 9.69 6.94 -1.48
CA LEU A 53 11.11 6.90 -1.82
C LEU A 53 11.42 7.72 -3.08
N GLY A 54 10.53 7.65 -4.09
CA GLY A 54 10.66 8.46 -5.30
C GLY A 54 10.46 9.96 -5.06
N LEU A 55 9.63 10.34 -4.08
CA LEU A 55 9.34 11.74 -3.74
C LEU A 55 10.38 12.37 -2.80
N LEU A 56 11.05 11.59 -1.93
CA LEU A 56 12.00 12.10 -0.94
C LEU A 56 13.04 13.08 -1.49
N PRO A 57 13.68 12.85 -2.66
CA PRO A 57 14.68 13.78 -3.22
C PRO A 57 14.10 15.12 -3.70
N TRP A 58 12.79 15.23 -3.86
CA TRP A 58 12.09 16.41 -4.40
C TRP A 58 11.49 17.30 -3.32
N VAL A 59 11.61 16.87 -2.07
CA VAL A 59 11.06 17.59 -0.94
C VAL A 59 11.98 18.76 -0.56
N PRO A 60 11.44 19.96 -0.27
CA PRO A 60 12.24 21.14 0.03
C PRO A 60 12.96 21.07 1.38
N ASP A 61 12.33 20.49 2.41
CA ASP A 61 12.86 20.46 3.77
C ASP A 61 12.75 19.08 4.43
N LEU A 62 13.63 18.81 5.39
CA LEU A 62 13.58 17.59 6.21
C LEU A 62 12.25 17.42 6.95
N PHE A 63 11.59 18.51 7.34
CA PHE A 63 10.29 18.47 7.99
C PHE A 63 9.19 17.91 7.08
N HIS A 64 9.24 18.25 5.79
CA HIS A 64 8.32 17.70 4.79
C HIS A 64 8.63 16.22 4.49
N ALA A 65 9.91 15.83 4.53
CA ALA A 65 10.31 14.43 4.33
C ALA A 65 9.80 13.56 5.49
N LEU A 66 9.92 14.05 6.72
CA LEU A 66 9.38 13.37 7.90
C LEU A 66 7.85 13.24 7.84
N LYS A 67 7.13 14.25 7.34
CA LYS A 67 5.69 14.15 7.10
C LYS A 67 5.33 13.04 6.12
N LEU A 68 6.07 12.88 5.01
CA LEU A 68 5.82 11.79 4.07
C LEU A 68 6.02 10.42 4.74
N VAL A 69 7.11 10.25 5.48
CA VAL A 69 7.36 9.01 6.24
C VAL A 69 6.27 8.76 7.28
N LEU A 70 5.79 9.81 7.97
CA LEU A 70 4.70 9.70 8.92
C LEU A 70 3.40 9.28 8.24
N ILE A 71 3.08 9.84 7.07
CA ILE A 71 1.92 9.44 6.27
C ILE A 71 2.02 7.96 5.90
N TRP A 72 3.18 7.51 5.45
CA TRP A 72 3.41 6.09 5.14
C TRP A 72 3.08 5.20 6.35
N LEU A 73 3.66 5.50 7.51
CA LEU A 73 3.45 4.72 8.72
C LEU A 73 1.99 4.73 9.19
N LEU A 74 1.33 5.88 9.12
CA LEU A 74 -0.09 6.00 9.47
C LEU A 74 -0.98 5.18 8.54
N VAL A 75 -0.72 5.21 7.22
CA VAL A 75 -1.45 4.39 6.25
C VAL A 75 -1.23 2.91 6.52
N LEU A 76 0.00 2.49 6.86
CA LEU A 76 0.28 1.10 7.23
C LEU A 76 -0.45 0.67 8.49
N LEU A 77 -0.45 1.50 9.52
CA LEU A 77 -1.18 1.22 10.76
C LEU A 77 -2.69 1.14 10.51
N ALA A 78 -3.25 2.06 9.73
CA ALA A 78 -4.66 2.07 9.35
C ALA A 78 -5.04 0.83 8.52
N GLY A 79 -4.22 0.48 7.52
CA GLY A 79 -4.41 -0.72 6.70
C GLY A 79 -4.30 -2.02 7.51
N ALA A 80 -3.31 -2.11 8.41
CA ALA A 80 -3.14 -3.26 9.30
C ALA A 80 -4.33 -3.43 10.26
N THR A 81 -4.76 -2.35 10.91
CA THR A 81 -5.94 -2.40 11.79
C THR A 81 -7.22 -2.70 11.02
N GLY A 82 -7.44 -2.07 9.87
CA GLY A 82 -8.59 -2.34 9.00
C GLY A 82 -8.65 -3.80 8.56
N SER A 83 -7.55 -4.34 8.03
CA SER A 83 -7.46 -5.76 7.63
C SER A 83 -7.70 -6.72 8.81
N HIS A 84 -7.17 -6.39 10.00
CA HIS A 84 -7.36 -7.21 11.20
C HIS A 84 -8.83 -7.22 11.66
N LEU A 85 -9.52 -6.08 11.61
CA LEU A 85 -10.94 -5.99 11.95
C LEU A 85 -11.82 -6.77 10.95
N ILE A 86 -11.53 -6.65 9.65
CA ILE A 86 -12.23 -7.39 8.59
C ILE A 86 -12.01 -8.90 8.77
N ALA A 87 -10.76 -9.34 8.96
CA ALA A 87 -10.41 -10.74 9.19
C ALA A 87 -11.10 -11.29 10.45
N LYS A 88 -11.11 -10.53 11.55
CA LYS A 88 -11.77 -10.92 12.80
C LYS A 88 -13.29 -11.06 12.63
N ARG A 89 -13.92 -10.19 11.85
CA ARG A 89 -15.35 -10.26 11.55
C ARG A 89 -15.68 -11.49 10.69
N ALA A 90 -14.88 -11.76 9.67
CA ALA A 90 -15.05 -12.93 8.82
C ALA A 90 -14.90 -14.25 9.60
N LEU A 91 -13.92 -14.34 10.51
CA LEU A 91 -13.74 -15.51 11.38
C LEU A 91 -14.94 -15.76 12.33
N ARG A 92 -15.73 -14.72 12.65
CA ARG A 92 -16.92 -14.84 13.52
C ARG A 92 -18.17 -15.31 12.78
N GLY A 93 -18.12 -15.42 11.45
CA GLY A 93 -19.28 -15.78 10.63
C GLY A 93 -20.20 -14.61 10.29
N ASP A 94 -19.79 -13.36 10.57
CA ASP A 94 -20.57 -12.14 10.29
C ASP A 94 -20.21 -11.51 8.91
N GLY A 95 -19.58 -12.29 8.02
CA GLY A 95 -19.15 -11.87 6.68
C GLY A 95 -20.18 -12.24 5.62
N GLU A 96 -20.43 -11.34 4.67
CA GLU A 96 -21.43 -11.49 3.59
C GLU A 96 -21.17 -12.67 2.64
N ASP A 97 -20.01 -13.33 2.74
CA ASP A 97 -19.63 -14.49 1.92
C ASP A 97 -20.15 -15.85 2.45
N LEU A 98 -20.98 -15.85 3.51
CA LEU A 98 -21.69 -17.02 4.02
C LEU A 98 -23.15 -17.02 3.56
N THR A 99 -23.38 -17.07 2.24
CA THR A 99 -24.65 -17.63 1.74
C THR A 99 -24.45 -19.14 1.55
N PRO A 100 -25.35 -19.99 2.07
CA PRO A 100 -25.29 -21.44 1.86
C PRO A 100 -25.47 -21.84 0.40
#